data_AF-A0A380EJT4-F1
#
_entry.id   AF-A0A380EJT4-F1
#
_cell.length_a   1.000
_cell.length_b   1.000
_cell.length_c   1.000
_cell.angle_alpha   90.00
_cell.angle_beta   90.00
_cell.angle_gamma   90.00
#
_symmetry.space_group_name_H-M   'P 1'
#
loop_
_entity.id
_entity.type
_entity.pdbx_description
1 polymer ?
#
loop_
_entity_poly.entity_id
_entity_poly.type
_entity_poly.pdbx_seq_one_letter_code
_entity_poly.pdbx_strand_id
1 'polypeptide(L)' 'MRIDQSIINEIKDKTDILDLVSEYVKLEKRGRNYIGLCPFHDEKTPSFTVSEDKQICHCFGCKKGGNVFSIYSRN' A
#
# COMPACT_ATOMS: atom_id res chain seq x y z
N MET A 1 -8.46 -22.01 11.51
CA MET A 1 -7.36 -21.41 12.32
C MET A 1 -7.66 -19.93 12.48
N ARG A 2 -7.74 -19.40 13.71
CA ARG A 2 -7.82 -17.95 13.97
C ARG A 2 -6.48 -17.51 14.54
N ILE A 3 -5.91 -16.47 13.95
CA ILE A 3 -4.68 -15.84 14.44
C ILE A 3 -5.09 -14.82 15.51
N ASP A 4 -4.33 -14.74 16.61
CA ASP A 4 -4.59 -13.76 17.66
C ASP A 4 -4.42 -12.32 17.13
N GLN A 5 -5.31 -11.41 17.54
CA GLN A 5 -5.29 -10.03 17.05
C GLN A 5 -4.01 -9.28 17.46
N SER A 6 -3.39 -9.64 18.59
CA SER A 6 -2.11 -9.07 19.03
C SER A 6 -0.99 -9.39 18.04
N ILE A 7 -0.96 -10.61 17.49
CA ILE A 7 0.02 -11.02 16.49
C ILE A 7 -0.21 -10.24 15.19
N ILE A 8 -1.48 -10.06 14.77
CA ILE A 8 -1.81 -9.26 13.59
C ILE A 8 -1.31 -7.82 13.76
N ASN A 9 -1.53 -7.23 14.94
CA ASN A 9 -1.08 -5.87 15.24
C ASN A 9 0.45 -5.79 15.28
N GLU A 10 1.14 -6.76 15.88
CA GLU A 10 2.60 -6.82 15.93
C GLU A 10 3.21 -6.86 14.52
N ILE A 11 2.66 -7.69 13.64
CA ILE A 11 3.10 -7.75 12.24
C ILE A 11 2.86 -6.41 11.55
N LYS A 12 1.68 -5.81 11.76
CA LYS A 12 1.34 -4.50 11.19
C LYS A 12 2.34 -3.42 11.61
N ASP A 13 2.69 -3.38 12.90
CA ASP A 13 3.55 -2.36 13.47
C ASP A 13 5.02 -2.55 13.07
N LYS A 14 5.43 -3.78 12.74
CA LYS A 14 6.78 -4.12 12.28
C LYS A 14 6.95 -4.07 10.76
N THR A 15 5.89 -3.87 10.00
CA THR A 15 5.93 -3.86 8.54
C THR A 15 5.71 -2.44 8.04
N ASP A 16 6.73 -1.85 7.42
CA ASP A 16 6.57 -0.58 6.74
C ASP A 16 5.91 -0.78 5.37
N ILE A 17 4.83 -0.06 5.12
CA ILE A 17 4.08 -0.20 3.86
C ILE A 17 4.85 0.32 2.64
N LEU A 18 5.70 1.34 2.80
CA LEU A 18 6.50 1.86 1.70
C LEU A 18 7.52 0.82 1.27
N ASP A 19 8.19 0.17 2.22
CA ASP A 19 9.14 -0.92 1.94
C ASP A 19 8.43 -2.06 1.22
N LEU A 20 7.33 -2.56 1.79
CA LEU A 20 6.55 -3.67 1.24
C LEU A 20 6.07 -3.38 -0.19
N VAL A 21 5.55 -2.18 -0.44
CA VAL A 21 5.04 -1.81 -1.77
C VAL A 21 6.17 -1.61 -2.77
N SER A 22 7.31 -1.06 -2.33
CA SER A 22 8.45 -0.77 -3.20
C SER A 22 9.09 -2.03 -3.78
N GLU A 23 8.84 -3.20 -3.19
CA GLU A 23 9.20 -4.50 -3.78
C GLU A 23 8.46 -4.81 -5.09
N TYR A 24 7.28 -4.23 -5.30
CA TYR A 24 6.39 -4.56 -6.43
C TYR A 24 6.13 -3.37 -7.37
N VAL A 25 6.22 -2.15 -6.84
CA VAL A 25 5.86 -0.93 -7.57
C VAL A 25 7.03 0.04 -7.54
N LYS A 26 7.46 0.49 -8.71
CA LYS A 26 8.41 1.60 -8.78
C LYS A 26 7.71 2.89 -8.36
N LEU A 27 8.18 3.46 -7.25
CA LEU A 27 7.62 4.67 -6.66
C LEU A 27 8.58 5.86 -6.77
N GLU A 28 8.03 7.05 -6.94
CA GLU A 28 8.75 8.32 -6.91
C GLU A 28 8.24 9.19 -5.75
N LYS A 29 9.16 9.77 -4.97
CA LYS A 29 8.79 10.67 -3.87
C LYS A 29 8.22 11.99 -4.41
N ARG A 30 7.03 12.38 -3.94
CA ARG A 30 6.36 13.65 -4.25
C ARG A 30 5.80 14.28 -2.97
N GLY A 31 6.51 15.28 -2.45
CA GLY A 31 6.20 15.88 -1.16
C GLY A 31 6.34 14.85 -0.03
N ARG A 32 5.26 14.61 0.71
CA ARG A 32 5.21 13.63 1.80
C ARG A 32 4.85 12.21 1.37
N ASN A 33 4.41 12.03 0.12
CA ASN A 33 3.93 10.75 -0.38
C ASN A 33 4.88 10.20 -1.45
N TYR A 34 4.63 8.96 -1.84
CA TYR A 34 5.29 8.28 -2.94
C TYR A 34 4.24 7.89 -3.98
N ILE A 35 4.53 8.07 -5.26
CA ILE A 35 3.55 7.88 -6.34
C ILE A 35 4.14 6.95 -7.41
N GLY A 36 3.31 6.05 -7.95
CA GLY A 36 3.67 5.14 -9.05
C GLY A 36 2.45 4.68 -9.85
N LEU A 37 2.69 3.83 -10.84
CA LEU A 37 1.61 3.16 -11.58
C LEU A 37 0.93 2.14 -10.67
N CYS A 38 -0.40 2.06 -10.77
CA CYS A 38 -1.19 1.15 -9.97
C CYS A 38 -0.95 -0.31 -10.39
N PRO A 39 -0.64 -1.21 -9.45
CA PRO A 39 -0.49 -2.64 -9.76
C PRO A 39 -1.84 -3.37 -9.97
N PHE A 40 -2.96 -2.68 -9.78
CA PHE A 40 -4.29 -3.30 -9.76
C PHE A 40 -5.18 -3.01 -10.97
N HIS A 41 -4.76 -2.10 -11.85
CA HIS A 41 -5.42 -1.80 -13.12
C HIS A 41 -4.40 -1.22 -14.10
N ASP A 42 -4.65 -1.41 -15.40
CA ASP A 42 -3.77 -0.90 -16.44
C ASP A 42 -3.98 0.62 -16.61
N GLU A 43 -2.91 1.39 -16.43
CA GLU A 43 -2.91 2.85 -16.56
C GLU A 43 -1.57 3.37 -17.09
N LYS A 44 -1.60 4.54 -17.74
CA LYS A 44 -0.40 5.23 -18.24
C LYS A 44 0.04 6.40 -17.37
N THR A 45 -0.87 6.92 -16.54
CA THR A 45 -0.62 8.04 -15.65
C THR A 45 -0.60 7.53 -14.22
N PRO A 46 0.44 7.79 -13.42
CA PRO A 46 0.51 7.34 -12.03
C PRO A 46 -0.69 7.83 -11.21
N SER A 47 -1.47 6.91 -10.64
CA SER A 47 -2.55 7.24 -9.71
C SER A 47 -2.43 6.53 -8.36
N PHE A 48 -1.45 5.66 -8.18
CA PHE A 48 -1.21 4.94 -6.94
C PHE A 48 -0.27 5.71 -6.02
N THR A 49 -0.73 5.97 -4.80
CA THR A 49 -0.06 6.81 -3.80
C THR A 49 0.18 6.00 -2.53
N VAL A 50 1.38 6.11 -1.94
CA VAL A 50 1.76 5.57 -0.64
C VAL A 50 2.07 6.72 0.32
N SER A 51 1.53 6.64 1.53
CA SER A 51 1.73 7.58 2.63
C SER A 51 2.47 6.84 3.73
N GLU A 52 3.79 7.03 3.80
CA GLU A 52 4.68 6.39 4.78
C GLU A 52 4.28 6.79 6.21
N ASP A 53 3.96 8.06 6.44
CA ASP A 53 3.49 8.59 7.73
C ASP A 53 2.17 7.95 8.21
N LYS A 54 1.26 7.64 7.29
CA LYS A 54 -0.05 7.06 7.60
C LYS A 54 -0.09 5.54 7.49
N GLN A 55 0.99 4.91 7.01
CA GLN A 55 1.07 3.47 6.76
C GLN A 55 -0.11 2.94 5.91
N ILE A 56 -0.46 3.68 4.85
CA ILE A 56 -1.51 3.33 3.88
C ILE A 56 -1.11 3.61 2.43
N CYS A 57 -1.78 2.95 1.50
CA CYS A 57 -1.74 3.23 0.07
C CYS A 57 -3.15 3.44 -0.50
N HIS A 58 -3.25 4.15 -1.62
CA HIS A 58 -4.50 4.35 -2.34
C HIS A 58 -4.24 4.65 -3.82
N CYS A 59 -4.97 3.96 -4.70
CA CYS A 59 -5.07 4.29 -6.12
C CYS A 59 -6.27 5.21 -6.35
N PHE A 60 -6.01 6.43 -6.80
CA PHE A 60 -7.08 7.38 -7.11
C PHE A 60 -7.86 7.04 -8.39
N GLY A 61 -7.30 6.21 -9.27
CA GLY A 61 -7.98 5.68 -10.46
C GLY A 61 -8.99 4.58 -10.14
N CYS A 62 -8.55 3.46 -9.57
CA CYS A 62 -9.40 2.29 -9.30
C CYS A 62 -9.90 2.15 -7.86
N LYS A 63 -9.56 3.09 -6.96
CA LYS A 63 -9.97 3.15 -5.54
C LYS A 63 -9.45 2.03 -4.64
N LYS A 64 -8.65 1.11 -5.18
CA LYS A 64 -7.99 0.05 -4.40
C LYS A 64 -6.85 0.63 -3.54
N GLY A 65 -6.61 0.01 -2.41
CA GLY A 65 -5.58 0.43 -1.46
C GLY A 65 -5.91 -0.05 -0.05
N GLY A 66 -5.17 0.46 0.93
CA GLY A 66 -5.31 0.04 2.31
C GLY A 66 -3.99 0.01 3.07
N ASN A 67 -3.97 -0.76 4.15
CA ASN A 67 -2.76 -1.03 4.93
C ASN A 67 -2.03 -2.29 4.40
N VAL A 68 -0.97 -2.70 5.09
CA VAL A 68 -0.12 -3.87 4.75
C VAL A 68 -0.90 -5.19 4.57
N PHE A 69 -2.09 -5.33 5.15
CA PHE A 69 -2.93 -6.52 4.97
C PHE A 69 -3.99 -6.31 3.88
N SER A 70 -4.68 -5.18 3.89
CA SER A 70 -5.85 -4.98 3.02
C SER A 70 -5.49 -4.57 1.59
N ILE A 71 -4.24 -4.17 1.33
CA ILE A 71 -3.74 -3.86 -0.01
C ILE A 71 -3.90 -5.02 -1.00
N TYR A 72 -3.87 -6.28 -0.53
CA TYR A 72 -4.02 -7.48 -1.35
C TYR A 72 -5.46 -7.99 -1.46
N SER A 73 -6.41 -7.37 -0.76
CA SER A 73 -7.79 -7.83 -0.75
C SER A 73 -8.44 -7.64 -2.12
N ARG A 74 -8.76 -8.76 -2.77
CA ARG A 74 -9.59 -8.82 -3.97
C ARG A 74 -11.06 -8.65 -3.55
N ASN A 75 -11.65 -7.49 -3.83
CA ASN A 75 -13.10 -7.41 -4.02
C ASN A 75 -13.41 -7.73 -5.48
#